data_AF-A0A6L9MEW3-F1
#
_entry.id   AF-A0A6L9MEW3-F1
#
_cell.length_a   1.000
_cell.length_b   1.000
_cell.length_c   1.000
_cell.angle_alpha   90.00
_cell.angle_beta   90.00
_cell.angle_gamma   90.00
#
_symmetry.space_group_name_H-M   'P 1'
#
loop_
_entity.id
_entity.type
_entity.pdbx_description
1 polymer ?
#
loop_
_entity_poly.entity_id
_entity_poly.type
_entity_poly.pdbx_seq_one_letter_code
_entity_poly.pdbx_strand_id
1 'polypeptide(L)'
;MADQKNTANDPFAMPNPQAMMAGMDPAQMSETFRAMTQKSMEQSKEAYGRMKAAADEATKALESTMENVHQGSLQLSKKAIDAMRSNAEMGFQHLDKMMSAKSFAEVIEMQTAYVRKQVELVTDQAKDMQKLSQSVAQDMIKPGRDAFQKASKNA
;
A
#
# COMPACT_ATOMS: atom_id res chain seq x y z
N MET A 1 24.76 22.16 52.84
CA MET A 1 23.37 21.67 52.75
C MET A 1 22.72 22.41 51.59
N ALA A 2 22.45 21.73 50.49
CA ALA A 2 21.77 22.33 49.33
C ALA A 2 20.59 21.44 48.95
N ASP A 3 19.44 22.08 48.85
CA ASP A 3 18.09 21.56 48.69
C ASP A 3 17.91 20.53 47.57
N GLN A 4 17.40 19.36 47.97
CA GLN A 4 16.76 18.40 47.08
C GLN A 4 15.37 18.96 46.71
N LYS A 5 15.31 19.74 45.63
CA LYS A 5 14.05 20.27 45.10
C LYS A 5 13.10 19.11 44.77
N ASN A 6 11.95 19.17 45.43
CA ASN A 6 10.79 18.31 45.30
C ASN A 6 10.25 18.29 43.85
N THR A 7 10.62 17.26 43.08
CA THR A 7 10.14 17.00 41.71
C THR A 7 8.78 16.28 41.67
N ALA A 8 8.15 16.02 42.82
CA ALA A 8 6.94 15.20 42.90
C ALA A 8 5.67 15.89 42.37
N ASN A 9 5.73 17.18 42.03
CA ASN A 9 4.55 17.99 41.67
C ASN A 9 4.71 18.76 40.35
N ASP A 10 5.67 18.39 39.50
CA ASP A 10 5.84 19.02 38.19
C ASP A 10 4.90 18.37 37.15
N PRO A 11 3.86 19.07 36.65
CA PRO A 11 2.92 18.53 35.67
C PRO A 11 3.54 18.28 34.28
N PHE A 12 4.79 18.69 34.06
CA PHE A 12 5.58 18.43 32.86
C PHE A 12 6.75 17.46 33.12
N ALA A 13 6.89 16.92 34.33
CA ALA A 13 7.83 15.83 34.56
C ALA A 13 7.38 14.62 33.73
N MET A 14 8.13 14.31 32.67
CA MET A 14 7.91 13.08 31.93
C MET A 14 8.11 11.90 32.88
N PRO A 15 7.13 10.99 33.01
CA PRO A 15 7.26 9.83 33.86
C PRO A 15 8.50 9.06 33.42
N ASN A 16 9.31 8.66 34.40
CA ASN A 16 10.51 7.88 34.17
C ASN A 16 10.15 6.65 33.31
N PRO A 17 10.80 6.40 32.15
CA PRO A 17 10.57 5.21 31.32
C PRO A 17 10.66 3.91 32.14
N GLN A 18 11.54 3.85 33.14
CA GLN A 18 11.63 2.71 34.05
C GLN A 18 10.40 2.59 34.97
N ALA A 19 9.78 3.68 35.39
CA ALA A 19 8.57 3.67 36.23
C ALA A 19 7.30 3.32 35.43
N MET A 20 7.22 3.71 34.15
CA MET A 20 6.16 3.25 33.25
C MET A 20 6.24 1.74 32.97
N MET A 21 7.46 1.19 32.94
CA MET A 21 7.70 -0.23 32.73
C MET A 21 7.64 -1.07 34.02
N ALA A 22 7.82 -0.45 35.19
CA ALA A 22 7.85 -1.14 36.49
C ALA A 22 6.46 -1.61 36.99
N GLY A 23 5.37 -1.17 36.37
CA GLY A 23 4.00 -1.54 36.73
C GLY A 23 3.37 -2.63 35.87
N MET A 24 4.02 -3.04 34.77
CA MET A 24 3.53 -4.08 33.86
C MET A 24 4.41 -5.31 34.00
N ASP A 25 3.84 -6.43 34.44
CA ASP A 25 4.51 -7.71 34.45
C ASP A 25 4.99 -8.04 33.02
N PRO A 26 6.31 -8.26 32.78
CA PRO A 26 6.84 -8.57 31.46
C PRO A 26 6.15 -9.75 30.78
N ALA A 27 5.68 -10.73 31.56
CA ALA A 27 4.93 -11.87 31.04
C ALA A 27 3.54 -11.44 30.53
N GLN A 28 2.82 -10.61 31.29
CA GLN A 28 1.53 -10.07 30.88
C GLN A 28 1.65 -9.15 29.67
N MET A 29 2.73 -8.36 29.60
CA MET A 29 3.00 -7.48 28.46
C MET A 29 3.31 -8.30 27.20
N SER A 30 4.11 -9.37 27.32
CA SER A 30 4.37 -10.30 26.23
C SER A 30 3.12 -11.03 25.75
N GLU A 31 2.24 -11.44 26.67
CA GLU A 31 1.00 -12.12 26.32
C GLU A 31 -0.01 -11.17 25.67
N THR A 32 -0.13 -9.95 26.19
CA THR A 32 -0.96 -8.89 25.59
C THR A 32 -0.49 -8.52 24.20
N PHE A 33 0.83 -8.36 24.02
CA PHE A 33 1.44 -8.13 22.72
C PHE A 33 1.15 -9.29 21.76
N ARG A 34 1.38 -10.54 22.19
CA ARG A 34 1.09 -11.74 21.40
C ARG A 34 -0.38 -11.82 20.97
N ALA A 35 -1.31 -11.58 21.89
CA ALA A 35 -2.74 -11.60 21.60
C ALA A 35 -3.15 -10.47 20.63
N MET A 36 -2.59 -9.27 20.81
CA MET A 36 -2.79 -8.13 19.90
C MET A 36 -2.25 -8.45 18.50
N THR A 37 -1.03 -8.97 18.39
CA THR A 37 -0.44 -9.40 17.13
C THR A 37 -1.30 -10.46 16.45
N GLN A 38 -1.74 -11.49 17.17
CA GLN A 38 -2.57 -12.56 16.61
C GLN A 38 -3.90 -12.02 16.08
N LYS A 39 -4.57 -11.14 16.84
CA LYS A 39 -5.81 -10.49 16.40
C LYS A 39 -5.59 -9.57 15.20
N SER A 40 -4.53 -8.77 15.22
CA SER A 40 -4.17 -7.89 14.09
C SER A 40 -3.84 -8.69 12.83
N MET A 41 -3.21 -9.86 12.98
CA MET A 41 -2.91 -10.78 11.87
C MET A 41 -4.19 -11.32 11.24
N GLU A 42 -5.12 -11.78 12.06
CA GLU A 42 -6.38 -12.34 11.62
C GLU A 42 -7.24 -11.29 10.89
N GLN A 43 -7.33 -10.09 11.47
CA GLN A 43 -8.02 -8.94 10.86
C GLN A 43 -7.37 -8.49 9.54
N SER A 44 -6.04 -8.49 9.47
CA SER A 44 -5.31 -8.11 8.24
C SER A 44 -5.51 -9.13 7.13
N LYS A 45 -5.52 -10.43 7.46
CA LYS A 45 -5.81 -11.52 6.51
C LYS A 45 -7.24 -11.41 5.96
N GLU A 46 -8.20 -11.14 6.83
CA GLU A 46 -9.59 -10.96 6.43
C GLU A 46 -9.76 -9.75 5.52
N ALA A 47 -9.18 -8.60 5.88
CA ALA A 47 -9.23 -7.38 5.07
C ALA A 47 -8.59 -7.59 3.68
N TYR A 48 -7.43 -8.25 3.62
CA TYR A 48 -6.79 -8.63 2.35
C TYR A 48 -7.70 -9.55 1.51
N GLY A 49 -8.31 -10.57 2.13
CA GLY A 49 -9.23 -11.48 1.46
C GLY A 49 -10.42 -10.76 0.83
N ARG A 50 -11.06 -9.83 1.57
CA ARG A 50 -12.18 -9.02 1.05
C ARG A 50 -11.76 -8.13 -0.12
N MET A 51 -10.61 -7.47 -0.02
CA MET A 51 -10.10 -6.62 -1.09
C MET A 51 -9.76 -7.43 -2.35
N LYS A 52 -9.15 -8.61 -2.19
CA LYS A 52 -8.89 -9.52 -3.32
C LYS A 52 -10.18 -9.95 -4.00
N ALA A 53 -11.21 -10.32 -3.23
CA ALA A 53 -12.52 -10.70 -3.78
C ALA A 53 -13.17 -9.55 -4.57
N ALA A 54 -13.14 -8.34 -4.03
CA ALA A 54 -13.66 -7.15 -4.72
C ALA A 54 -12.89 -6.82 -6.01
N ALA A 55 -11.56 -6.96 -5.99
CA ALA A 55 -10.72 -6.78 -7.18
C ALA A 55 -11.03 -7.83 -8.27
N ASP A 56 -11.25 -9.08 -7.88
CA ASP A 56 -11.62 -10.16 -8.80
C ASP A 56 -13.02 -9.95 -9.40
N GLU A 57 -13.98 -9.49 -8.61
CA GLU A 57 -15.32 -9.15 -9.08
C GLU A 57 -15.29 -7.97 -10.07
N ALA A 58 -14.56 -6.90 -9.74
CA ALA A 58 -14.37 -5.77 -10.64
C ALA A 58 -13.67 -6.16 -11.95
N THR A 59 -12.72 -7.10 -11.89
CA THR A 59 -12.06 -7.63 -13.09
C THR A 59 -13.06 -8.36 -13.99
N LYS A 60 -13.88 -9.25 -13.43
CA LYS A 60 -14.92 -9.97 -14.19
C LYS A 60 -15.96 -9.01 -14.79
N ALA A 61 -16.36 -7.98 -14.05
CA ALA A 61 -17.25 -6.95 -14.56
C ALA A 61 -16.65 -6.22 -15.77
N LEU A 62 -15.36 -5.86 -15.71
CA LEU A 62 -14.66 -5.25 -16.85
C LEU A 62 -14.58 -6.18 -18.06
N GLU A 63 -14.26 -7.45 -17.86
CA GLU A 63 -14.24 -8.46 -18.93
C GLU A 63 -15.62 -8.59 -19.59
N SER A 64 -16.71 -8.47 -18.82
CA SER A 64 -18.08 -8.51 -19.35
C SER A 64 -18.51 -7.25 -20.12
N THR A 65 -17.83 -6.11 -19.94
CA THR A 65 -18.21 -4.81 -20.56
C THR A 65 -17.58 -4.61 -21.95
N MET A 66 -16.89 -5.62 -22.50
CA MET A 66 -16.11 -5.51 -23.75
C MET A 66 -16.91 -5.17 -25.01
N GLU A 67 -18.25 -5.26 -25.01
CA GLU A 67 -19.07 -5.07 -26.21
C GLU A 67 -19.28 -3.60 -26.64
N ASN A 68 -19.12 -2.59 -25.77
CA ASN A 68 -19.48 -1.20 -26.11
C ASN A 68 -18.58 -0.08 -25.56
N VAL A 69 -17.45 -0.38 -24.90
CA VAL A 69 -16.61 0.65 -24.25
C VAL A 69 -15.29 0.87 -24.99
N HIS A 70 -14.89 2.13 -25.13
CA HIS A 70 -13.61 2.54 -25.71
C HIS A 70 -12.44 1.80 -25.02
N GLN A 71 -11.57 1.13 -25.78
CA GLN A 71 -10.51 0.27 -25.23
C GLN A 71 -9.61 0.97 -24.20
N GLY A 72 -9.40 2.29 -24.32
CA GLY A 72 -8.65 3.09 -23.35
C GLY A 72 -9.28 3.13 -21.94
N SER A 73 -10.61 3.16 -21.83
CA SER A 73 -11.31 3.15 -20.53
C SER A 73 -11.21 1.78 -19.84
N LEU A 74 -11.29 0.70 -20.63
CA LEU A 74 -11.09 -0.66 -20.12
C LEU A 74 -9.65 -0.87 -19.63
N GLN A 75 -8.65 -0.38 -20.38
CA GLN A 75 -7.25 -0.47 -19.96
C GLN A 75 -6.96 0.35 -18.70
N LEU A 76 -7.52 1.55 -18.58
CA LEU A 76 -7.38 2.38 -17.38
C LEU A 76 -7.98 1.71 -16.14
N SER A 77 -9.20 1.16 -16.29
CA SER A 77 -9.91 0.48 -15.21
C SER A 77 -9.18 -0.79 -14.77
N LYS A 78 -8.65 -1.58 -15.72
CA LYS A 78 -7.80 -2.73 -15.44
C LYS A 78 -6.55 -2.33 -14.66
N LYS A 79 -5.87 -1.25 -15.07
CA LYS A 79 -4.67 -0.74 -14.40
C LYS A 79 -4.96 -0.31 -12.95
N ALA A 80 -6.12 0.30 -12.70
CA ALA A 80 -6.55 0.68 -11.35
C ALA A 80 -6.76 -0.55 -10.45
N ILE A 81 -7.35 -1.62 -10.98
CA ILE A 81 -7.52 -2.87 -10.23
C ILE A 81 -6.17 -3.54 -9.94
N ASP A 82 -5.27 -3.60 -10.93
CA ASP A 82 -3.93 -4.14 -10.76
C ASP A 82 -3.15 -3.37 -9.67
N ALA A 83 -3.26 -2.04 -9.65
CA ALA A 83 -2.65 -1.20 -8.62
C ALA A 83 -3.23 -1.50 -7.23
N MET A 84 -4.55 -1.64 -7.10
CA MET A 84 -5.21 -2.00 -5.85
C MET A 84 -4.72 -3.35 -5.32
N ARG A 85 -4.64 -4.36 -6.20
CA ARG A 85 -4.15 -5.71 -5.87
C ARG A 85 -2.68 -5.69 -5.42
N SER A 86 -1.84 -4.93 -6.11
CA SER A 86 -0.43 -4.81 -5.76
C SER A 86 -0.22 -4.14 -4.41
N ASN A 87 -0.96 -3.05 -4.14
CA ASN A 87 -0.90 -2.34 -2.86
C ASN A 87 -1.38 -3.21 -1.70
N ALA A 88 -2.45 -3.97 -1.90
CA ALA A 88 -2.96 -4.96 -0.96
C ALA A 88 -1.90 -5.98 -0.55
N GLU A 89 -1.27 -6.59 -1.55
CA GLU A 89 -0.26 -7.62 -1.37
C GLU A 89 0.97 -7.09 -0.64
N MET A 90 1.46 -5.91 -1.03
CA MET A 90 2.61 -5.29 -0.37
C MET A 90 2.35 -4.94 1.08
N GLY A 91 1.18 -4.35 1.38
CA GLY A 91 0.80 -4.01 2.75
C GLY A 91 0.69 -5.27 3.63
N PHE A 92 0.07 -6.33 3.09
CA PHE A 92 -0.06 -7.59 3.78
C PHE A 92 1.30 -8.26 4.04
N GLN A 93 2.16 -8.34 3.02
CA GLN A 93 3.51 -8.91 3.16
C GLN A 93 4.37 -8.13 4.16
N HIS A 94 4.20 -6.81 4.23
CA HIS A 94 4.93 -5.99 5.21
C HIS A 94 4.44 -6.24 6.64
N LEU A 95 3.12 -6.32 6.84
CA LEU A 95 2.53 -6.67 8.13
C LEU A 95 2.94 -8.09 8.57
N ASP A 96 2.86 -9.09 7.68
CA ASP A 96 3.25 -10.48 7.96
C ASP A 96 4.72 -10.57 8.40
N LYS A 97 5.60 -9.82 7.74
CA LYS A 97 7.00 -9.71 8.09
C LYS A 97 7.22 -9.00 9.44
N MET A 98 6.54 -7.87 9.69
CA MET A 98 6.64 -7.18 10.97
C MET A 98 6.15 -8.04 12.15
N MET A 99 5.10 -8.84 11.95
CA MET A 99 4.57 -9.71 12.99
C MET A 99 5.43 -10.94 13.28
N SER A 100 6.33 -11.32 12.37
CA SER A 100 7.31 -12.41 12.56
C SER A 100 8.66 -11.94 13.10
N ALA A 101 8.83 -10.62 13.27
CA ALA A 101 10.04 -10.01 13.84
C ALA A 101 10.22 -10.38 15.31
N LYS A 102 11.43 -10.80 15.68
CA LYS A 102 11.82 -11.13 17.05
C LYS A 102 12.63 -10.02 17.70
N SER A 103 13.05 -9.01 16.95
CA SER A 103 13.85 -7.89 17.45
C SER A 103 13.56 -6.57 16.74
N PHE A 104 13.88 -5.45 17.40
CA PHE A 104 13.75 -4.11 16.82
C PHE A 104 14.70 -3.87 15.63
N ALA A 105 15.86 -4.53 15.62
CA ALA A 105 16.80 -4.46 14.49
C ALA A 105 16.20 -5.07 13.22
N GLU A 106 15.48 -6.20 13.33
CA GLU A 106 14.76 -6.80 12.20
C GLU A 106 13.66 -5.86 11.67
N VAL A 107 12.95 -5.14 12.55
CA VAL A 107 11.94 -4.13 12.17
C VAL A 107 12.54 -3.02 11.31
N ILE A 108 13.71 -2.47 11.67
CA ILE A 108 14.40 -1.45 10.89
C ILE A 108 14.83 -1.97 9.51
N GLU A 109 15.35 -3.20 9.46
CA GLU A 109 15.74 -3.86 8.20
C GLU A 109 14.52 -4.06 7.28
N MET A 110 13.38 -4.48 7.86
CA MET A 110 12.11 -4.64 7.13
C MET A 110 11.53 -3.31 6.66
N GLN A 111 11.60 -2.24 7.45
CA GLN A 111 11.16 -0.91 7.05
C GLN A 111 11.98 -0.41 5.85
N THR A 112 13.30 -0.63 5.87
CA THR A 112 14.22 -0.25 4.79
C THR A 112 13.91 -1.03 3.51
N ALA A 113 13.67 -2.35 3.62
CA ALA A 113 13.28 -3.19 2.49
C ALA A 113 11.91 -2.79 1.90
N TYR A 114 10.96 -2.43 2.76
CA TYR A 114 9.63 -1.95 2.34
C TYR A 114 9.72 -0.65 1.53
N VAL A 115 10.51 0.32 2.00
CA VAL A 115 10.71 1.59 1.27
C VAL A 115 11.33 1.35 -0.10
N ARG A 116 12.36 0.49 -0.21
CA ARG A 116 12.95 0.15 -1.53
C ARG A 116 11.91 -0.44 -2.47
N LYS A 117 11.12 -1.39 -1.99
CA LYS A 117 10.05 -2.04 -2.77
C LYS A 117 8.96 -1.06 -3.20
N GLN A 118 8.60 -0.11 -2.33
CA GLN A 118 7.67 0.97 -2.66
C GLN A 118 8.21 1.89 -3.77
N VAL A 119 9.51 2.23 -3.73
CA VAL A 119 10.15 3.04 -4.78
C VAL A 119 10.16 2.31 -6.13
N GLU A 120 10.51 1.02 -6.14
CA GLU A 120 10.47 0.19 -7.35
C GLU A 120 9.05 0.15 -7.94
N LEU A 121 8.05 -0.11 -7.10
CA LEU A 121 6.66 -0.24 -7.52
C LEU A 121 6.08 1.06 -8.09
N VAL A 122 6.33 2.19 -7.43
CA VAL A 122 5.91 3.51 -7.91
C VAL A 122 6.59 3.86 -9.23
N THR A 123 7.88 3.53 -9.37
CA THR A 123 8.64 3.79 -10.60
C THR A 123 8.06 2.99 -11.78
N ASP A 124 7.72 1.72 -11.55
CA ASP A 124 7.16 0.86 -12.59
C ASP A 124 5.71 1.25 -12.93
N GLN A 125 4.88 1.56 -11.93
CA GLN A 125 3.53 2.09 -12.16
C GLN A 125 3.55 3.41 -12.94
N ALA A 126 4.47 4.33 -12.63
CA ALA A 126 4.61 5.60 -13.34
C ALA A 126 5.00 5.40 -14.82
N LYS A 127 5.96 4.51 -15.10
CA LYS A 127 6.34 4.16 -16.48
C LYS A 127 5.18 3.58 -17.26
N ASP A 128 4.41 2.70 -16.64
CA ASP A 128 3.27 2.08 -17.29
C ASP A 128 2.12 3.05 -17.53
N MET A 129 1.86 3.97 -16.59
CA MET A 129 0.90 5.07 -16.80
C MET A 129 1.35 5.98 -17.94
N GLN A 130 2.64 6.34 -17.99
CA GLN A 130 3.19 7.14 -19.09
C GLN A 130 2.96 6.46 -20.45
N LYS A 131 3.24 5.16 -20.56
CA LYS A 131 2.99 4.37 -21.79
C LYS A 131 1.51 4.38 -22.16
N LEU A 132 0.62 4.17 -21.19
CA LEU A 132 -0.83 4.18 -21.42
C LEU A 132 -1.29 5.54 -21.92
N SER A 133 -0.87 6.64 -21.29
CA SER A 133 -1.20 8.01 -21.72
C SER A 133 -0.67 8.32 -23.13
N GLN A 134 0.54 7.89 -23.45
CA GLN A 134 1.11 8.03 -24.81
C GLN A 134 0.29 7.25 -25.85
N SER A 135 -0.11 6.01 -25.54
CA SER A 135 -0.95 5.21 -26.44
C SER A 135 -2.30 5.88 -26.68
N VAL A 136 -2.98 6.30 -25.61
CA VAL A 136 -4.29 6.99 -25.72
C VAL A 136 -4.16 8.25 -26.57
N ALA A 137 -3.14 9.09 -26.34
CA ALA A 137 -2.91 10.28 -27.13
C ALA A 137 -2.63 9.96 -28.61
N GLN A 138 -1.83 8.93 -28.89
CA GLN A 138 -1.59 8.47 -30.26
C GLN A 138 -2.87 7.96 -30.94
N ASP A 139 -3.68 7.18 -30.22
CA ASP A 139 -4.92 6.62 -30.74
C ASP A 139 -5.98 7.69 -31.02
N MET A 140 -6.00 8.78 -30.24
CA MET A 140 -6.87 9.94 -30.51
C MET A 140 -6.47 10.71 -31.79
N ILE A 141 -5.19 10.76 -32.12
CA ILE A 141 -4.68 11.54 -33.27
C ILE A 141 -4.67 10.70 -34.57
N LYS A 142 -4.61 9.37 -34.47
CA LYS A 142 -4.61 8.43 -35.62
C LYS A 142 -5.76 8.70 -36.63
N PRO A 143 -7.04 8.80 -36.24
CA PRO A 143 -8.13 9.01 -37.20
C PRO A 143 -7.98 10.29 -38.03
N GLY A 144 -7.55 11.38 -37.41
CA GLY A 144 -7.30 12.65 -38.10
C GLY A 144 -6.10 12.56 -39.06
N ARG A 145 -5.03 11.86 -38.65
CA ARG A 145 -3.86 11.63 -39.49
C ARG A 145 -4.18 10.73 -40.69
N ASP A 146 -4.99 9.70 -40.49
CA ASP A 146 -5.41 8.77 -41.54
C ASP A 146 -6.35 9.45 -42.54
N ALA A 147 -7.28 10.28 -42.05
CA ALA A 147 -8.14 11.12 -42.88
C ALA A 147 -7.30 12.09 -43.73
N PHE A 148 -6.31 12.76 -43.13
CA PHE A 148 -5.39 13.65 -43.84
C PHE A 148 -4.55 12.91 -44.89
N GLN A 149 -3.96 11.76 -44.55
CA GLN A 149 -3.19 10.97 -45.51
C GLN A 149 -4.04 10.49 -46.68
N LYS A 150 -5.27 10.05 -46.41
CA LYS A 150 -6.22 9.63 -47.45
C LYS A 150 -6.62 10.81 -48.35
N ALA A 151 -6.85 11.99 -47.78
CA ALA A 151 -7.13 13.20 -48.56
C ALA A 151 -5.94 13.60 -49.45
N SER A 152 -4.71 13.56 -48.93
CA SER A 152 -3.51 13.92 -49.70
C SER A 152 -3.14 12.94 -50.82
N LYS A 153 -3.52 11.66 -50.69
CA LYS A 153 -3.32 10.64 -51.73
C LYS A 153 -4.38 10.71 -52.84
N ASN A 154 -5.50 11.37 -52.57
CA ASN A 154 -6.60 11.57 -53.50
C ASN A 154 -6.60 12.98 -54.11
N ALA A 155 -5.61 13.81 -53.79
CA ALA A 155 -5.32 15.12 -54.38
C ALA A 155 -4.15 14.98 -55.35
#